data_AF-A0A5I0CRQ9-F1
#
_entry.id   AF-A0A5I0CRQ9-F1
#
_cell.length_a   1.000
_cell.length_b   1.000
_cell.length_c   1.000
_cell.angle_alpha   90.00
_cell.angle_beta   90.00
_cell.angle_gamma   90.00
#
_symmetry.space_group_name_H-M   'P 1'
#
loop_
_entity.id
_entity.type
_entity.pdbx_description
1 polymer ?
#
loop_
_entity_poly.entity_id
_entity_poly.type
_entity_poly.pdbx_seq_one_letter_code
_entity_poly.pdbx_strand_id
1 'polypeptide(L)'
;MSVQNIVNINESNLQQTLEQSMITPVLFYFWSERSQHCLQLTPVLESLAAQYHGQFILAKLDCDAEQMIAAQFGLRAIPTVYLFQNGQPVDGFQGPQPEEAIRALLDKVLPREEELKAQQAMQLMQEGNYIDALPLLKDAWQLSSQNSEIGLLLAEAQIALNRSEEAEAVLKTIPLQDQDTRYQGLVAQIELLKQAADTPEIQQLQQQVADNPQDAALATQLALQLHQVGRNEEALELLFSHLRKDLAAAEGQTRKTFQEILAALGTGDALASKYRRQLYALLY
;
A
#
# COMPACT_ATOMS: atom_id res chain seq x y z
N MET A 1 30.42 4.02 5.56
CA MET A 1 29.12 3.42 5.93
C MET A 1 28.58 4.25 7.07
N SER A 2 27.49 4.98 6.85
CA SER A 2 26.82 5.79 7.86
C SER A 2 26.26 4.86 8.94
N VAL A 3 26.77 4.99 10.16
CA VAL A 3 26.14 4.38 11.33
C VAL A 3 24.89 5.23 11.59
N GLN A 4 23.70 4.65 11.46
CA GLN A 4 22.39 5.29 11.76
C GLN A 4 21.98 6.52 10.92
N ASN A 5 22.34 6.60 9.63
CA ASN A 5 22.00 7.75 8.76
C ASN A 5 22.55 9.09 9.27
N ILE A 6 23.57 9.05 10.11
CA ILE A 6 24.30 10.21 10.62
C ILE A 6 25.68 10.23 9.97
N VAL A 7 26.08 11.40 9.49
CA VAL A 7 27.41 11.63 8.90
C VAL A 7 28.03 12.85 9.56
N ASN A 8 29.24 12.70 10.08
CA ASN A 8 30.04 13.85 10.51
C ASN A 8 30.75 14.44 9.28
N ILE A 9 30.44 15.69 8.97
CA ILE A 9 30.93 16.37 7.78
C ILE A 9 32.35 16.85 8.00
N ASN A 10 33.17 16.68 6.97
CA ASN A 10 34.50 17.23 6.82
C ASN A 10 34.79 17.49 5.33
N GLU A 11 35.98 17.99 5.02
CA GLU A 11 36.35 18.36 3.64
C GLU A 11 36.25 17.19 2.65
N SER A 12 36.49 15.96 3.11
CA SER A 12 36.52 14.78 2.23
C SER A 12 35.14 14.27 1.82
N ASN A 13 34.09 14.58 2.58
CA ASN A 13 32.75 14.01 2.39
C ASN A 13 31.64 15.05 2.15
N LEU A 14 31.93 16.35 2.27
CA LEU A 14 30.96 17.42 2.07
C LEU A 14 30.30 17.35 0.69
N GLN A 15 31.12 17.30 -0.37
CA GLN A 15 30.63 17.28 -1.76
C GLN A 15 29.74 16.06 -2.02
N GLN A 16 30.18 14.89 -1.58
CA GLN A 16 29.40 13.65 -1.71
C GLN A 16 28.06 13.74 -0.96
N THR A 17 28.05 14.35 0.23
CA THR A 17 26.82 14.50 1.02
C THR A 17 25.85 15.49 0.37
N LEU A 18 26.36 16.58 -0.23
CA LEU A 18 25.55 17.49 -1.03
C LEU A 18 24.96 16.81 -2.26
N GLU A 19 25.72 15.95 -2.95
CA GLU A 19 25.23 15.18 -4.09
C GLU A 19 24.16 14.15 -3.67
N GLN A 20 24.29 13.53 -2.49
CA GLN A 20 23.25 12.64 -1.94
C GLN A 20 21.90 13.36 -1.74
N SER A 21 21.91 14.67 -1.50
CA SER A 21 20.68 15.47 -1.37
C SER A 21 19.81 15.50 -2.64
N MET A 22 20.34 15.07 -3.78
CA MET A 22 19.58 14.89 -5.03
C MET A 22 18.59 13.72 -4.98
N ILE A 23 18.80 12.77 -4.05
CA ILE A 23 17.98 11.55 -3.93
C ILE A 23 17.32 11.50 -2.55
N THR A 24 18.09 11.77 -1.48
CA THR A 24 17.64 11.68 -0.10
C THR A 24 17.83 13.03 0.59
N PRO A 25 16.77 13.65 1.16
CA PRO A 25 16.92 14.91 1.89
C PRO A 25 18.04 14.86 2.94
N VAL A 26 18.83 15.92 3.02
CA VAL A 26 19.96 16.02 3.96
C VAL A 26 19.70 17.15 4.95
N LEU A 27 19.64 16.82 6.23
CA LEU A 27 19.52 17.79 7.31
C LEU A 27 20.91 18.14 7.83
N PHE A 28 21.48 19.26 7.37
CA PHE A 28 22.73 19.78 7.89
C PHE A 28 22.52 20.41 9.26
N TYR A 29 23.25 19.92 10.25
CA TYR A 29 23.25 20.42 11.63
C TYR A 29 24.62 21.02 11.96
N PHE A 30 24.65 22.34 12.03
CA PHE A 30 25.84 23.12 12.37
C PHE A 30 25.90 23.29 13.89
N TRP A 31 26.87 22.65 14.52
CA TRP A 31 26.92 22.50 15.97
C TRP A 31 28.31 22.80 16.54
N SER A 32 28.38 22.89 17.87
CA SER A 32 29.62 23.09 18.64
C SER A 32 29.43 22.50 20.03
N GLU A 33 30.45 21.85 20.58
CA GLU A 33 30.45 21.31 21.95
C GLU A 33 30.31 22.42 23.02
N ARG A 34 30.66 23.66 22.67
CA ARG A 34 30.66 24.81 23.59
C ARG A 34 29.27 25.42 23.76
N SER A 35 28.31 25.05 22.91
CA SER A 35 26.95 25.61 22.93
C SER A 35 25.99 24.77 23.75
N GLN A 36 25.41 25.38 24.79
CA GLN A 36 24.39 24.72 25.63
C GLN A 36 23.13 24.34 24.82
N HIS A 37 22.79 25.11 23.79
CA HIS A 37 21.65 24.80 22.93
C HIS A 37 21.91 23.55 22.07
N CYS A 38 23.15 23.31 21.65
CA CYS A 38 23.52 22.09 20.94
C CYS A 38 23.38 20.84 21.83
N LEU A 39 23.70 20.94 23.13
CA LEU A 39 23.54 19.82 24.07
C LEU A 39 22.09 19.34 24.18
N GLN A 40 21.11 20.24 24.01
CA GLN A 40 19.69 19.90 24.01
C GLN A 40 19.22 19.37 22.65
N LEU A 41 19.73 19.95 21.55
CA LEU A 41 19.24 19.67 20.20
C LEU A 41 19.83 18.39 19.59
N THR A 42 21.11 18.10 19.85
CA THR A 42 21.81 16.91 19.34
C THR A 42 21.04 15.60 19.60
N PRO A 43 20.64 15.25 20.84
CA PRO A 43 19.95 13.97 21.08
C PRO A 43 18.60 13.88 20.37
N VAL A 44 17.90 15.01 20.19
CA VAL A 44 16.62 15.04 19.45
C VAL A 44 16.86 14.72 17.98
N LEU A 45 17.82 15.39 17.33
CA LEU A 45 18.14 15.15 15.92
C LEU A 45 18.66 13.74 15.67
N GLU A 46 19.51 13.21 16.54
CA GLU A 46 20.03 11.83 16.42
C GLU A 46 18.91 10.79 16.62
N SER A 47 17.99 11.03 17.55
CA SER A 47 16.83 10.15 17.74
C SER A 47 15.92 10.15 16.50
N LEU A 48 15.63 11.32 15.93
CA LEU A 48 14.84 11.42 14.70
C LEU A 48 15.55 10.72 13.52
N ALA A 49 16.86 10.90 13.36
CA ALA A 49 17.61 10.21 12.29
C ALA A 49 17.51 8.68 12.39
N ALA A 50 17.45 8.14 13.60
CA ALA A 50 17.21 6.72 13.84
C ALA A 50 15.76 6.30 13.54
N GLN A 51 14.77 7.08 13.98
CA GLN A 51 13.34 6.78 13.82
C GLN A 51 12.85 6.85 12.37
N TYR A 52 13.44 7.74 11.56
CA TYR A 52 13.04 7.92 10.16
C TYR A 52 13.72 6.92 9.21
N HIS A 53 14.51 5.98 9.72
CA HIS A 53 15.01 4.80 8.99
C HIS A 53 15.62 5.09 7.61
N GLY A 54 16.29 6.24 7.44
CA GLY A 54 16.99 6.61 6.20
C GLY A 54 16.18 7.47 5.24
N GLN A 55 14.98 7.91 5.62
CA GLN A 55 14.22 8.90 4.85
C GLN A 55 14.94 10.26 4.75
N PHE A 56 15.83 10.58 5.70
CA PHE A 56 16.78 11.69 5.58
C PHE A 56 18.14 11.31 6.17
N ILE A 57 19.16 12.10 5.83
CA ILE A 57 20.51 12.00 6.38
C ILE A 57 20.76 13.17 7.34
N LEU A 58 21.20 12.89 8.56
CA LEU A 58 21.67 13.93 9.48
C LEU A 58 23.16 14.20 9.24
N ALA A 59 23.47 15.34 8.64
CA ALA A 59 24.82 15.79 8.35
C ALA A 59 25.33 16.73 9.45
N LYS A 60 26.06 16.20 10.42
CA LYS A 60 26.59 16.97 11.55
C LYS A 60 27.88 17.67 11.16
N LEU A 61 27.91 19.00 11.21
CA LEU A 61 29.10 19.80 10.98
C LEU A 61 29.55 20.47 12.29
N ASP A 62 30.69 20.03 12.81
CA ASP A 62 31.32 20.66 13.97
C ASP A 62 31.99 21.96 13.53
N CYS A 63 31.43 23.09 13.98
CA CYS A 63 31.90 24.42 13.59
C CYS A 63 33.22 24.82 14.27
N ASP A 64 33.61 24.15 15.36
CA ASP A 64 34.91 24.39 16.01
C ASP A 64 36.04 23.69 15.22
N ALA A 65 35.77 22.47 14.73
CA ALA A 65 36.71 21.66 13.96
C ALA A 65 36.77 22.08 12.47
N GLU A 66 35.61 22.29 11.84
CA GLU A 66 35.47 22.49 10.38
C GLU A 66 35.14 23.96 10.04
N GLN A 67 35.95 24.88 10.57
CA GLN A 67 35.70 26.34 10.48
C GLN A 67 35.62 26.85 9.04
N MET A 68 36.48 26.34 8.16
CA MET A 68 36.50 26.77 6.77
C MET A 68 35.23 26.36 6.02
N ILE A 69 34.70 25.16 6.32
CA ILE A 69 33.44 24.70 5.75
C ILE A 69 32.27 25.50 6.34
N ALA A 70 32.22 25.67 7.66
CA ALA A 70 31.19 26.46 8.33
C ALA A 70 31.08 27.89 7.77
N ALA A 71 32.22 28.53 7.45
CA ALA A 71 32.25 29.85 6.84
C ALA A 71 31.60 29.90 5.44
N GLN A 72 31.71 28.83 4.64
CA GLN A 72 31.09 28.76 3.31
C GLN A 72 29.55 28.78 3.38
N PHE A 73 28.97 28.28 4.47
CA PHE A 73 27.52 28.28 4.70
C PHE A 73 26.99 29.61 5.25
N GLY A 74 27.85 30.59 5.55
CA GLY A 74 27.43 31.92 6.00
C GLY A 74 26.64 31.92 7.30
N LEU A 75 27.01 31.06 8.24
CA LEU A 75 26.30 30.88 9.52
C LEU A 75 26.26 32.17 10.33
N ARG A 76 25.09 32.47 10.91
CA ARG A 76 24.87 33.64 11.79
C ARG A 76 24.78 33.29 13.26
N ALA A 77 24.47 32.03 13.58
CA ALA A 77 24.28 31.53 14.93
C ALA A 77 24.59 30.02 15.01
N ILE A 78 24.88 29.53 16.21
CA ILE A 78 25.01 28.10 16.50
C ILE A 78 24.06 27.76 17.67
N PRO A 79 23.20 26.73 17.54
CA PRO A 79 23.05 25.83 16.39
C PRO A 79 22.31 26.47 15.22
N THR A 80 22.62 26.02 14.01
CA THR A 80 21.81 26.25 12.81
C THR A 80 21.50 24.90 12.18
N VAL A 81 20.30 24.74 11.65
CA VAL A 81 19.88 23.56 10.89
C VAL A 81 19.38 24.01 9.52
N TYR A 82 19.90 23.40 8.46
CA TYR A 82 19.39 23.59 7.10
C TYR A 82 19.01 22.26 6.50
N LEU A 83 17.83 22.22 5.90
CA LEU A 83 17.35 21.09 5.13
C LEU A 83 17.72 21.31 3.66
N PHE A 84 18.43 20.34 3.09
CA PHE A 84 18.86 20.32 1.70
C PHE A 84 18.10 19.26 0.92
N GLN A 85 17.62 19.65 -0.26
CA GLN A 85 17.01 18.76 -1.25
C GLN A 85 17.42 19.26 -2.64
N ASN A 86 17.68 18.35 -3.57
CA ASN A 86 18.12 18.67 -4.93
C ASN A 86 19.38 19.57 -4.97
N GLY A 87 20.32 19.35 -4.03
CA GLY A 87 21.56 20.12 -3.94
C GLY A 87 21.41 21.54 -3.40
N GLN A 88 20.21 21.94 -2.96
CA GLN A 88 19.91 23.32 -2.53
C GLN A 88 19.28 23.34 -1.13
N PRO A 89 19.53 24.40 -0.32
CA PRO A 89 18.82 24.60 0.92
C PRO A 89 17.37 24.98 0.63
N VAL A 90 16.42 24.21 1.17
CA VAL A 90 14.98 24.42 0.96
C VAL A 90 14.29 25.10 2.14
N ASP A 91 14.74 24.83 3.37
CA ASP A 91 14.21 25.44 4.60
C ASP A 91 15.22 25.22 5.76
N GLY A 92 14.99 25.82 6.92
CA GLY A 92 15.87 25.67 8.08
C GLY A 92 15.53 26.59 9.24
N PHE A 93 16.28 26.47 10.33
CA PHE A 93 16.10 27.31 11.52
C PHE A 93 17.43 27.58 12.23
N GLN A 94 17.41 28.59 13.11
CA GLN A 94 18.53 28.94 13.99
C GLN A 94 18.07 28.84 15.44
N GLY A 95 18.98 28.41 16.33
CA GLY A 95 18.70 28.21 17.74
C GLY A 95 17.98 26.89 18.05
N PRO A 96 17.66 26.64 19.33
CA PRO A 96 16.96 25.43 19.74
C PRO A 96 15.50 25.45 19.26
N GLN A 97 14.97 24.29 18.88
CA GLN A 97 13.57 24.09 18.51
C GLN A 97 13.01 22.86 19.21
N PRO A 98 11.70 22.82 19.52
CA PRO A 98 11.05 21.60 19.98
C PRO A 98 11.01 20.55 18.87
N GLU A 99 10.93 19.27 19.26
CA GLU A 99 10.86 18.14 18.31
C GLU A 99 9.73 18.30 17.28
N GLU A 100 8.56 18.78 17.72
CA GLU A 100 7.40 19.03 16.86
C GLU A 100 7.72 19.95 15.67
N ALA A 101 8.51 21.01 15.89
CA ALA A 101 8.89 21.96 14.85
C ALA A 101 9.89 21.34 13.86
N ILE A 102 10.75 20.43 14.34
CA ILE A 102 11.69 19.70 13.50
C ILE A 102 10.96 18.68 12.63
N ARG A 103 9.97 17.96 13.19
CA ARG A 103 9.10 17.05 12.42
C ARG A 103 8.34 17.81 11.35
N ALA A 104 7.71 18.93 11.70
CA ALA A 104 7.01 19.78 10.72
C ALA A 104 7.92 20.32 9.61
N LEU A 105 9.22 20.50 9.86
CA LEU A 105 10.20 20.84 8.82
C LEU A 105 10.46 19.64 7.89
N LEU A 106 10.67 18.44 8.46
CA LEU A 106 10.93 17.22 7.72
C LEU A 106 9.73 16.78 6.88
N ASP A 107 8.52 16.81 7.44
CA ASP A 107 7.29 16.36 6.79
C ASP A 107 6.93 17.16 5.51
N LYS A 108 7.53 18.33 5.30
CA LYS A 108 7.39 19.11 4.06
C LYS A 108 8.08 18.46 2.86
N VAL A 109 9.12 17.65 3.10
CA VAL A 109 9.98 17.10 2.04
C VAL A 109 10.09 15.59 2.07
N LEU A 110 9.75 14.96 3.19
CA LEU A 110 9.78 13.51 3.31
C LEU A 110 8.59 12.90 2.55
N PRO A 111 8.79 11.71 1.95
CA PRO A 111 7.69 10.97 1.36
C PRO A 111 6.61 10.71 2.39
N ARG A 112 5.35 10.80 1.97
CA ARG A 112 4.22 10.50 2.86
C ARG A 112 4.16 9.01 3.17
N GLU A 113 3.48 8.64 4.26
CA GLU A 113 3.40 7.23 4.66
C GLU A 113 2.77 6.35 3.58
N GLU A 114 1.74 6.83 2.88
CA GLU A 114 1.13 6.17 1.73
C GLU A 114 2.13 5.92 0.59
N GLU A 115 3.06 6.85 0.33
CA GLU A 115 4.06 6.73 -0.73
C GLU A 115 5.11 5.69 -0.37
N LEU A 116 5.55 5.66 0.90
CA LEU A 116 6.48 4.64 1.40
C LEU A 116 5.86 3.24 1.32
N LYS A 117 4.61 3.08 1.75
CA LYS A 117 3.87 1.81 1.65
C LYS A 117 3.69 1.38 0.20
N ALA A 118 3.34 2.31 -0.70
CA ALA A 118 3.23 2.03 -2.13
C ALA A 118 4.57 1.59 -2.74
N GLN A 119 5.69 2.23 -2.37
CA GLN A 119 7.02 1.82 -2.80
C GLN A 119 7.41 0.42 -2.33
N GLN A 120 7.18 0.12 -1.05
CA GLN A 120 7.42 -1.22 -0.50
C GLN A 120 6.57 -2.28 -1.23
N ALA A 121 5.30 -1.97 -1.48
CA ALA A 121 4.42 -2.85 -2.24
C ALA A 121 4.89 -3.05 -3.68
N MET A 122 5.34 -2.00 -4.36
CA MET A 122 5.91 -2.11 -5.71
C MET A 122 7.13 -3.04 -5.75
N GLN A 123 8.01 -2.98 -4.73
CA GLN A 123 9.15 -3.89 -4.64
C GLN A 123 8.69 -5.35 -4.47
N LEU A 124 7.73 -5.60 -3.58
CA LEU A 124 7.13 -6.94 -3.41
C LEU A 124 6.47 -7.44 -4.71
N MET A 125 5.77 -6.58 -5.44
CA MET A 125 5.17 -6.93 -6.74
C MET A 125 6.22 -7.30 -7.79
N GLN A 126 7.36 -6.59 -7.84
CA GLN A 126 8.48 -6.93 -8.73
C GLN A 126 9.08 -8.30 -8.39
N GLU A 127 9.08 -8.67 -7.11
CA GLU A 127 9.50 -9.99 -6.62
C GLU A 127 8.41 -11.07 -6.83
N GLY A 128 7.25 -10.70 -7.38
CA GLY A 128 6.09 -11.59 -7.57
C GLY A 128 5.28 -11.86 -6.30
N ASN A 129 5.61 -11.21 -5.19
CA ASN A 129 4.94 -11.37 -3.91
C ASN A 129 3.72 -10.45 -3.77
N TYR A 130 2.70 -10.70 -4.59
CA TYR A 130 1.46 -9.92 -4.58
C TYR A 130 0.65 -10.08 -3.28
N ILE A 131 0.78 -11.21 -2.59
CA ILE A 131 0.05 -11.49 -1.34
C ILE A 131 0.45 -10.49 -0.25
N ASP A 132 1.76 -10.26 -0.08
CA ASP A 132 2.26 -9.33 0.94
C ASP A 132 2.18 -7.87 0.49
N ALA A 133 2.17 -7.60 -0.83
CA ALA A 133 1.95 -6.27 -1.37
C ALA A 133 0.51 -5.76 -1.12
N LEU A 134 -0.48 -6.65 -1.16
CA LEU A 134 -1.90 -6.31 -1.05
C LEU A 134 -2.26 -5.51 0.22
N PRO A 135 -1.90 -5.92 1.45
CA PRO A 135 -2.23 -5.16 2.66
C PRO A 135 -1.58 -3.77 2.67
N LEU A 136 -0.34 -3.65 2.19
CA LEU A 136 0.35 -2.35 2.09
C LEU A 136 -0.36 -1.40 1.13
N LEU A 137 -0.82 -1.90 -0.03
CA LEU A 137 -1.58 -1.11 -0.99
C LEU A 137 -2.96 -0.71 -0.47
N LYS A 138 -3.64 -1.59 0.26
CA LYS A 138 -4.93 -1.26 0.89
C LYS A 138 -4.77 -0.14 1.91
N ASP A 139 -3.77 -0.23 2.78
CA ASP A 139 -3.45 0.81 3.76
C ASP A 139 -3.08 2.14 3.05
N ALA A 140 -2.17 2.09 2.07
CA ALA A 140 -1.71 3.26 1.34
C ALA A 140 -2.85 3.96 0.57
N TRP A 141 -3.74 3.18 -0.04
CA TRP A 141 -4.88 3.70 -0.78
C TRP A 141 -5.88 4.39 0.15
N GLN A 142 -6.08 3.84 1.36
CA GLN A 142 -6.92 4.50 2.36
C GLN A 142 -6.29 5.79 2.90
N LEU A 143 -5.00 5.77 3.23
CA LEU A 143 -4.26 6.94 3.74
C LEU A 143 -4.21 8.09 2.73
N SER A 144 -4.02 7.76 1.45
CA SER A 144 -3.99 8.73 0.35
C SER A 144 -5.35 9.29 -0.06
N SER A 145 -6.42 8.98 0.70
CA SER A 145 -7.81 9.33 0.35
C SER A 145 -8.21 8.82 -1.04
N GLN A 146 -7.84 7.58 -1.34
CA GLN A 146 -8.10 6.87 -2.59
C GLN A 146 -7.43 7.49 -3.82
N ASN A 147 -6.16 7.84 -3.71
CA ASN A 147 -5.36 8.33 -4.83
C ASN A 147 -5.33 7.33 -6.01
N SER A 148 -5.43 7.84 -7.24
CA SER A 148 -5.51 7.06 -8.46
C SER A 148 -4.28 6.18 -8.72
N GLU A 149 -3.06 6.68 -8.53
CA GLU A 149 -1.83 5.92 -8.79
C GLU A 149 -1.73 4.67 -7.90
N ILE A 150 -2.07 4.84 -6.61
CA ILE A 150 -2.10 3.73 -5.65
C ILE A 150 -3.28 2.80 -5.95
N GLY A 151 -4.42 3.34 -6.38
CA GLY A 151 -5.58 2.55 -6.82
C GLY A 151 -5.24 1.62 -7.99
N LEU A 152 -4.46 2.09 -8.97
CA LEU A 152 -4.01 1.28 -10.10
C LEU A 152 -3.07 0.15 -9.65
N LEU A 153 -2.15 0.42 -8.73
CA LEU A 153 -1.29 -0.62 -8.13
C LEU A 153 -2.09 -1.67 -7.36
N LEU A 154 -3.08 -1.21 -6.57
CA LEU A 154 -3.97 -2.08 -5.81
C LEU A 154 -4.78 -3.00 -6.74
N ALA A 155 -5.37 -2.45 -7.80
CA ALA A 155 -6.11 -3.21 -8.78
C ALA A 155 -5.23 -4.25 -9.50
N GLU A 156 -4.00 -3.88 -9.88
CA GLU A 156 -3.03 -4.79 -10.49
C GLU A 156 -2.69 -5.98 -9.57
N ALA A 157 -2.40 -5.70 -8.29
CA ALA A 157 -2.13 -6.75 -7.31
C ALA A 157 -3.36 -7.65 -7.09
N GLN A 158 -4.57 -7.09 -7.08
CA GLN A 158 -5.81 -7.86 -6.97
C GLN A 158 -6.03 -8.77 -8.19
N ILE A 159 -5.78 -8.28 -9.41
CA ILE A 159 -5.87 -9.09 -10.63
C ILE A 159 -4.88 -10.26 -10.57
N ALA A 160 -3.63 -10.02 -10.18
CA ALA A 160 -2.61 -11.06 -10.04
C ALA A 160 -2.98 -12.14 -9.02
N LEU A 161 -3.79 -11.78 -8.01
CA LEU A 161 -4.31 -12.70 -7.00
C LEU A 161 -5.66 -13.33 -7.38
N ASN A 162 -6.09 -13.22 -8.63
CA ASN A 162 -7.40 -13.68 -9.12
C ASN A 162 -8.60 -13.06 -8.38
N ARG A 163 -8.45 -11.82 -7.89
CA ARG A 163 -9.50 -11.04 -7.22
C ARG A 163 -10.03 -9.96 -8.16
N SER A 164 -10.47 -10.39 -9.34
CA SER A 164 -10.91 -9.50 -10.43
C SER A 164 -12.09 -8.61 -10.05
N GLU A 165 -13.02 -9.09 -9.21
CA GLU A 165 -14.15 -8.31 -8.70
C GLU A 165 -13.69 -7.17 -7.78
N GLU A 166 -12.75 -7.44 -6.86
CA GLU A 166 -12.17 -6.39 -6.01
C GLU A 166 -11.41 -5.36 -6.87
N ALA A 167 -10.63 -5.82 -7.86
CA ALA A 167 -9.90 -4.95 -8.77
C ALA A 167 -10.82 -4.04 -9.58
N GLU A 168 -11.91 -4.58 -10.11
CA GLU A 168 -12.91 -3.79 -10.84
C GLU A 168 -13.59 -2.75 -9.95
N ALA A 169 -13.88 -3.10 -8.69
CA ALA A 169 -14.43 -2.15 -7.73
C ALA A 169 -13.47 -0.97 -7.48
N VAL A 170 -12.17 -1.23 -7.38
CA VAL A 170 -11.14 -0.18 -7.26
C VAL A 170 -11.08 0.66 -8.54
N LEU A 171 -11.00 0.04 -9.72
CA LEU A 171 -10.92 0.78 -10.99
C LEU A 171 -12.13 1.70 -11.21
N LYS A 172 -13.34 1.32 -10.78
CA LYS A 172 -14.54 2.17 -10.84
C LYS A 172 -14.43 3.47 -10.03
N THR A 173 -13.50 3.55 -9.07
CA THR A 173 -13.26 4.78 -8.29
C THR A 173 -12.33 5.78 -8.99
N ILE A 174 -11.61 5.35 -10.02
CA ILE A 174 -10.59 6.17 -10.69
C ILE A 174 -11.26 7.27 -11.52
N PRO A 175 -10.95 8.57 -11.26
CA PRO A 175 -11.48 9.68 -12.02
C PRO A 175 -11.17 9.58 -13.52
N LEU A 176 -12.08 10.05 -14.37
CA LEU A 176 -11.94 9.97 -15.83
C LEU A 176 -10.62 10.57 -16.35
N GLN A 177 -10.12 11.64 -15.71
CA GLN A 177 -8.87 12.31 -16.08
C GLN A 177 -7.62 11.44 -15.87
N ASP A 178 -7.69 10.41 -15.01
CA ASP A 178 -6.58 9.52 -14.67
C ASP A 178 -6.72 8.14 -15.37
N GLN A 179 -7.71 7.98 -16.26
CA GLN A 179 -7.98 6.74 -17.00
C GLN A 179 -7.07 6.59 -18.24
N ASP A 180 -5.77 6.69 -17.99
CA ASP A 180 -4.73 6.61 -19.01
C ASP A 180 -4.47 5.16 -19.47
N THR A 181 -3.43 4.96 -20.30
CA THR A 181 -3.03 3.66 -20.86
C THR A 181 -2.93 2.55 -19.82
N ARG A 182 -2.41 2.85 -18.62
CA ARG A 182 -2.30 1.84 -17.53
C ARG A 182 -3.67 1.37 -17.06
N TYR A 183 -4.58 2.29 -16.81
CA TYR A 183 -5.97 1.97 -16.44
C TYR A 183 -6.64 1.11 -17.51
N GLN A 184 -6.54 1.52 -18.78
CA GLN A 184 -7.14 0.80 -19.90
C GLN A 184 -6.60 -0.63 -20.02
N GLY A 185 -5.29 -0.83 -19.79
CA GLY A 185 -4.67 -2.15 -19.75
C GLY A 185 -5.27 -3.05 -18.66
N LEU A 186 -5.46 -2.54 -17.45
CA LEU A 186 -6.05 -3.29 -16.33
C LEU A 186 -7.52 -3.63 -16.60
N VAL A 187 -8.30 -2.70 -17.16
CA VAL A 187 -9.70 -2.96 -17.56
C VAL A 187 -9.76 -4.07 -18.61
N ALA A 188 -8.96 -3.99 -19.67
CA ALA A 188 -8.92 -5.01 -20.72
C ALA A 188 -8.49 -6.37 -20.17
N GLN A 189 -7.56 -6.40 -19.21
CA GLN A 189 -7.15 -7.63 -18.55
C GLN A 189 -8.29 -8.26 -17.75
N ILE A 190 -9.05 -7.47 -16.99
CA ILE A 190 -10.25 -7.94 -16.28
C ILE A 190 -11.31 -8.45 -17.26
N GLU A 191 -11.56 -7.74 -18.35
CA GLU A 191 -12.53 -8.17 -19.37
C GLU A 191 -12.14 -9.51 -19.98
N LEU A 192 -10.86 -9.70 -20.33
CA LEU A 192 -10.36 -10.96 -20.86
C LEU A 192 -10.49 -12.10 -19.84
N LEU A 193 -10.20 -11.83 -18.56
CA LEU A 193 -10.38 -12.81 -17.49
C LEU A 193 -11.85 -13.21 -17.32
N LYS A 194 -12.77 -12.24 -17.38
CA LYS A 194 -14.21 -12.50 -17.33
C LYS A 194 -14.67 -13.33 -18.51
N GLN A 195 -14.24 -12.98 -19.72
CA GLN A 195 -14.57 -13.75 -20.93
C GLN A 195 -14.04 -15.19 -20.85
N ALA A 196 -12.82 -15.38 -20.34
CA ALA A 196 -12.26 -16.71 -20.15
C ALA A 196 -13.04 -17.55 -19.12
N ALA A 197 -13.63 -16.90 -18.11
CA ALA A 197 -14.47 -17.52 -17.10
C ALA A 197 -15.95 -17.64 -17.49
N ASP A 198 -16.35 -17.18 -18.68
CA ASP A 198 -17.74 -17.20 -19.15
C ASP A 198 -17.94 -18.27 -20.22
N THR A 199 -17.88 -19.54 -19.79
CA THR A 199 -17.96 -20.68 -20.70
C THR A 199 -19.37 -20.85 -21.29
N PRO A 200 -19.50 -21.46 -22.50
CA PRO A 200 -20.82 -21.73 -23.10
C PRO A 200 -21.77 -22.51 -22.17
N GLU A 201 -21.24 -23.43 -21.37
CA GLU A 201 -22.01 -24.20 -20.39
C GLU A 201 -22.55 -23.31 -19.26
N ILE A 202 -21.74 -22.36 -18.76
CA ILE A 202 -22.16 -21.38 -17.76
C ILE A 202 -23.26 -20.49 -18.34
N GLN A 203 -23.08 -19.97 -19.56
CA GLN A 203 -24.08 -19.12 -20.21
C GLN A 203 -25.42 -19.85 -20.39
N GLN A 204 -25.39 -21.12 -20.80
CA GLN A 204 -26.59 -21.92 -20.96
C GLN A 204 -27.31 -22.16 -19.61
N LEU A 205 -26.57 -22.48 -18.55
CA LEU A 205 -27.13 -22.69 -17.21
C LEU A 205 -27.65 -21.39 -16.60
N GLN A 206 -26.98 -20.25 -16.83
CA GLN A 206 -27.46 -18.94 -16.41
C GLN A 206 -28.82 -18.63 -17.04
N GLN A 207 -28.99 -18.88 -18.35
CA GLN A 207 -30.27 -18.69 -19.02
C GLN A 207 -31.36 -19.59 -18.41
N GLN A 208 -31.06 -20.88 -18.16
CA GLN A 208 -32.02 -21.81 -17.57
C GLN A 208 -32.44 -21.42 -16.15
N VAL A 209 -31.50 -20.93 -15.34
CA VAL A 209 -31.77 -20.42 -13.98
C VAL A 209 -32.55 -19.11 -14.04
N ALA A 210 -32.28 -18.24 -15.02
CA ALA A 210 -33.05 -17.02 -15.22
C ALA A 210 -34.52 -17.32 -15.59
N ASP A 211 -34.74 -18.33 -16.43
CA ASP A 211 -36.08 -18.80 -16.80
C ASP A 211 -36.78 -19.56 -15.66
N ASN A 212 -36.01 -20.21 -14.77
CA ASN A 212 -36.51 -21.01 -13.64
C ASN A 212 -35.82 -20.64 -12.31
N PRO A 213 -36.05 -19.43 -11.76
CA PRO A 213 -35.27 -18.90 -10.63
C PRO A 213 -35.55 -19.57 -9.28
N GLN A 214 -36.49 -20.52 -9.22
CA GLN A 214 -36.78 -21.29 -8.02
C GLN A 214 -36.19 -22.71 -8.06
N ASP A 215 -35.66 -23.15 -9.19
CA ASP A 215 -35.08 -24.48 -9.33
C ASP A 215 -33.69 -24.52 -8.65
N ALA A 216 -33.67 -25.05 -7.43
CA ALA A 216 -32.44 -25.19 -6.65
C ALA A 216 -31.44 -26.17 -7.26
N ALA A 217 -31.89 -27.16 -8.04
CA ALA A 217 -31.00 -28.14 -8.65
C ALA A 217 -30.23 -27.48 -9.81
N LEU A 218 -30.92 -26.70 -10.66
CA LEU A 218 -30.30 -25.90 -11.71
C LEU A 218 -29.33 -24.86 -11.12
N ALA A 219 -29.75 -24.14 -10.07
CA ALA A 219 -28.89 -23.17 -9.40
C ALA A 219 -27.62 -23.83 -8.82
N THR A 220 -27.74 -25.03 -8.26
CA THR A 220 -26.59 -25.79 -7.72
C THR A 220 -25.63 -26.24 -8.83
N GLN A 221 -26.15 -26.67 -9.98
CA GLN A 221 -25.33 -27.02 -11.14
C GLN A 221 -24.58 -25.80 -11.68
N LEU A 222 -25.26 -24.66 -11.81
CA LEU A 222 -24.64 -23.41 -12.21
C LEU A 222 -23.53 -22.99 -11.24
N ALA A 223 -23.80 -23.02 -9.93
CA ALA A 223 -22.80 -22.69 -8.92
C ALA A 223 -21.56 -23.58 -8.98
N LEU A 224 -21.73 -24.87 -9.30
CA LEU A 224 -20.61 -25.79 -9.50
C LEU A 224 -19.76 -25.38 -10.72
N GLN A 225 -20.39 -24.99 -11.84
CA GLN A 225 -19.67 -24.52 -13.02
C GLN A 225 -18.97 -23.18 -12.76
N LEU A 226 -19.62 -22.24 -12.07
CA LEU A 226 -19.03 -20.98 -11.64
C LEU A 226 -17.79 -21.21 -10.75
N HIS A 227 -17.86 -22.15 -9.81
CA HIS A 227 -16.72 -22.53 -8.98
C HIS A 227 -15.53 -23.06 -9.80
N GLN A 228 -15.78 -23.86 -10.84
CA GLN A 228 -14.71 -24.45 -11.68
C GLN A 228 -13.86 -23.40 -12.39
N VAL A 229 -14.44 -22.25 -12.71
CA VAL A 229 -13.76 -21.11 -13.35
C VAL A 229 -13.36 -20.01 -12.35
N GLY A 230 -13.46 -20.28 -11.05
CA GLY A 230 -13.04 -19.35 -9.99
C GLY A 230 -14.04 -18.23 -9.66
N ARG A 231 -15.25 -18.23 -10.25
CA ARG A 231 -16.35 -17.29 -9.97
C ARG A 231 -17.06 -17.64 -8.66
N ASN A 232 -16.29 -17.68 -7.59
CA ASN A 232 -16.70 -18.21 -6.29
C ASN A 232 -17.70 -17.32 -5.55
N GLU A 233 -17.61 -15.99 -5.69
CA GLU A 233 -18.56 -15.08 -5.04
C GLU A 233 -19.96 -15.27 -5.61
N GLU A 234 -20.10 -15.32 -6.94
CA GLU A 234 -21.36 -15.62 -7.61
C GLU A 234 -21.90 -17.00 -7.24
N ALA A 235 -21.04 -18.02 -7.22
CA ALA A 235 -21.43 -19.38 -6.85
C ALA A 235 -21.98 -19.46 -5.41
N LEU A 236 -21.27 -18.86 -4.45
CA LEU A 236 -21.66 -18.86 -3.05
C LEU A 236 -22.92 -18.03 -2.81
N GLU A 237 -23.04 -16.84 -3.40
CA GLU A 237 -24.25 -16.01 -3.27
C GLU A 237 -25.48 -16.73 -3.83
N LEU A 238 -25.35 -17.36 -5.01
CA LEU A 238 -26.43 -18.12 -5.63
C LEU A 238 -26.91 -19.25 -4.72
N LEU A 239 -26.00 -20.11 -4.26
CA LEU A 239 -26.33 -21.21 -3.35
C LEU A 239 -26.92 -20.69 -2.02
N PHE A 240 -26.33 -19.64 -1.44
CA PHE A 240 -26.81 -19.06 -0.19
C PHE A 240 -28.22 -18.50 -0.31
N SER A 241 -28.56 -17.88 -1.45
CA SER A 241 -29.91 -17.36 -1.72
C SER A 241 -31.00 -18.46 -1.69
N HIS A 242 -30.67 -19.69 -2.12
CA HIS A 242 -31.56 -20.85 -2.04
C HIS A 242 -31.59 -21.44 -0.62
N LEU A 243 -30.45 -21.55 0.06
CA LEU A 243 -30.38 -22.04 1.44
C LEU A 243 -31.17 -21.17 2.42
N ARG A 244 -31.24 -19.86 2.18
CA ARG A 244 -32.07 -18.94 2.97
C ARG A 244 -33.57 -19.23 2.87
N LYS A 245 -34.02 -19.86 1.78
CA LYS A 245 -35.43 -20.22 1.55
C LYS A 245 -35.71 -21.64 2.05
N ASP A 246 -34.82 -22.57 1.77
CA ASP A 246 -34.93 -23.98 2.16
C ASP A 246 -33.55 -24.58 2.42
N LEU A 247 -33.31 -25.02 3.66
CA LEU A 247 -32.06 -25.68 4.05
C LEU A 247 -31.90 -27.08 3.43
N ALA A 248 -33.00 -27.69 2.98
CA ALA A 248 -33.03 -28.97 2.27
C ALA A 248 -33.09 -28.80 0.73
N ALA A 249 -32.87 -27.59 0.22
CA ALA A 249 -32.94 -27.27 -1.20
C ALA A 249 -32.14 -28.26 -2.07
N ALA A 250 -32.76 -28.73 -3.15
CA ALA A 250 -32.24 -29.79 -4.03
C ALA A 250 -31.85 -31.08 -3.25
N GLU A 251 -32.74 -31.54 -2.37
CA GLU A 251 -32.53 -32.74 -1.53
C GLU A 251 -31.24 -32.67 -0.68
N GLY A 252 -30.89 -31.46 -0.23
CA GLY A 252 -29.68 -31.18 0.55
C GLY A 252 -28.40 -31.02 -0.28
N GLN A 253 -28.45 -31.20 -1.61
CA GLN A 253 -27.30 -31.05 -2.48
C GLN A 253 -26.77 -29.61 -2.50
N THR A 254 -27.67 -28.61 -2.43
CA THR A 254 -27.28 -27.18 -2.36
C THR A 254 -26.35 -26.92 -1.17
N ARG A 255 -26.71 -27.42 0.02
CA ARG A 255 -25.93 -27.25 1.25
C ARG A 255 -24.59 -27.98 1.16
N LYS A 256 -24.60 -29.20 0.64
CA LYS A 256 -23.39 -30.00 0.45
C LYS A 256 -22.39 -29.28 -0.46
N THR A 257 -22.84 -28.86 -1.65
CA THR A 257 -21.99 -28.13 -2.61
C THR A 257 -21.49 -26.81 -2.03
N PHE A 258 -22.32 -26.05 -1.31
CA PHE A 258 -21.89 -24.83 -0.63
C PHE A 258 -20.76 -25.09 0.38
N GLN A 259 -20.89 -26.12 1.22
CA GLN A 259 -19.86 -26.49 2.18
C GLN A 259 -18.58 -27.01 1.51
N GLU A 260 -18.69 -27.76 0.42
CA GLU A 260 -17.55 -28.25 -0.37
C GLU A 260 -16.77 -27.09 -1.01
N ILE A 261 -17.44 -26.08 -1.57
CA ILE A 261 -16.78 -24.86 -2.10
C ILE A 261 -16.07 -24.12 -0.97
N LEU A 262 -16.73 -23.93 0.18
CA LEU A 262 -16.07 -23.31 1.34
C LEU A 262 -14.87 -24.11 1.82
N ALA A 263 -14.93 -25.44 1.80
CA ALA A 263 -13.79 -26.28 2.18
C ALA A 263 -12.64 -26.13 1.17
N ALA A 264 -12.94 -26.10 -0.12
CA ALA A 264 -11.96 -25.93 -1.20
C ALA A 264 -11.23 -24.58 -1.13
N LEU A 265 -11.94 -23.49 -0.77
CA LEU A 265 -11.33 -22.17 -0.57
C LEU A 265 -10.40 -22.10 0.66
N GLY A 266 -10.53 -23.02 1.61
CA GLY A 266 -9.65 -23.09 2.79
C GLY A 266 -9.93 -22.00 3.84
N THR A 267 -9.22 -22.07 4.98
CA THR A 267 -9.49 -21.23 6.16
C THR A 267 -8.94 -19.80 6.05
N GLY A 268 -7.92 -19.59 5.21
CA GLY A 268 -7.30 -18.27 4.99
C GLY A 268 -8.05 -17.36 4.01
N ASP A 269 -9.08 -17.88 3.35
CA ASP A 269 -9.85 -17.10 2.37
C ASP A 269 -10.92 -16.22 3.05
N ALA A 270 -10.90 -14.92 2.72
CA ALA A 270 -11.78 -13.93 3.34
C ALA A 270 -13.25 -14.12 2.92
N LEU A 271 -13.49 -14.50 1.66
CA LEU A 271 -14.83 -14.76 1.12
C LEU A 271 -15.43 -16.00 1.80
N ALA A 272 -14.65 -17.07 1.92
CA ALA A 272 -15.07 -18.27 2.64
C ALA A 272 -15.33 -17.98 4.12
N SER A 273 -14.51 -17.15 4.77
CA SER A 273 -14.72 -16.72 6.16
C SER A 273 -16.02 -15.93 6.36
N LYS A 274 -16.37 -15.02 5.44
CA LYS A 274 -17.67 -14.32 5.42
C LYS A 274 -18.84 -15.31 5.35
N TYR A 275 -18.83 -16.20 4.36
CA TYR A 275 -19.93 -17.14 4.14
C TYR A 275 -20.04 -18.25 5.20
N ARG A 276 -18.92 -18.69 5.82
CA ARG A 276 -18.97 -19.61 6.98
C ARG A 276 -19.74 -19.00 8.15
N ARG A 277 -19.47 -17.73 8.47
CA ARG A 277 -20.18 -17.01 9.54
C ARG A 277 -21.67 -16.86 9.21
N GLN A 278 -22.00 -16.52 7.98
CA GLN A 278 -23.39 -16.39 7.52
C GLN A 278 -24.14 -17.74 7.56
N LEU A 279 -23.49 -18.84 7.13
CA LEU A 279 -24.09 -20.17 7.19
C LEU A 279 -24.32 -20.61 8.64
N TYR A 280 -23.37 -20.35 9.54
CA TYR A 280 -23.53 -20.68 10.96
C TYR A 280 -24.76 -19.97 11.55
N ALA A 281 -24.91 -18.67 11.29
CA ALA A 281 -26.06 -17.88 11.74
C ALA A 281 -27.40 -18.28 11.08
N LEU A 282 -27.37 -18.98 9.95
CA LEU A 282 -28.58 -19.50 9.30
C LEU A 282 -29.01 -20.85 9.86
N LEU A 283 -28.06 -21.64 10.39
CA LEU A 283 -28.30 -23.01 10.88
C LEU A 283 -28.66 -23.07 12.37
N TYR A 284 -28.26 -22.06 13.15
CA TYR A 284 -28.38 -22.01 14.61
C TYR A 284 -28.94 -20.66 15.05
#